data_AF-A0A442H6K7-F1
#
_entry.id   AF-A0A442H6K7-F1
#
_cell.length_a   1.000
_cell.length_b   1.000
_cell.length_c   1.000
_cell.angle_alpha   90.00
_cell.angle_beta   90.00
_cell.angle_gamma   90.00
#
_symmetry.space_group_name_H-M   'P 1'
#
loop_
_entity.id
_entity.type
_entity.pdbx_description
1 polymer ?
#
loop_
_entity_poly.entity_id
_entity_poly.type
_entity_poly.pdbx_seq_one_letter_code
_entity_poly.pdbx_strand_id
1 'polypeptide(L)'
;MLDDLGVDAAYTHDGSDHKDLRDITQISPDKSRYKRQRILFLTRDPRDTAVSGYFQVNKRHGLEAGPIGDCIRSPKHGVEKIALFNLQWFAAASHMRKIALLRYEDVQRDTNDALRSIGKFLGKPFDESQVADVAVSRSFKRMQQSEISGELGARYGGRLQPRNPDDPESFKVRKGKVGGYLDYLSADDVTFCDDVLARLDYWKRLDEAFQRHGISYVDDRAGVN
;
A
#
# COMPACT_ATOMS: atom_id res chain seq x y z
N MET A 1 0.30 5.04 -13.53
CA MET A 1 -0.92 5.08 -12.71
C MET A 1 -1.98 4.27 -13.46
N LEU A 2 -2.95 3.62 -12.79
CA LEU A 2 -3.85 2.67 -13.48
C LEU A 2 -4.77 3.35 -14.53
N ASP A 3 -5.04 4.63 -14.37
CA ASP A 3 -5.76 5.47 -15.33
C ASP A 3 -4.97 5.72 -16.63
N ASP A 4 -3.62 5.62 -16.61
CA ASP A 4 -2.81 5.57 -17.84
C ASP A 4 -3.13 4.33 -18.70
N LEU A 5 -3.73 3.28 -18.09
CA LEU A 5 -4.20 2.06 -18.76
C LEU A 5 -5.74 2.07 -18.95
N GLY A 6 -6.37 3.24 -18.78
CA GLY A 6 -7.81 3.43 -18.91
C GLY A 6 -8.61 2.69 -17.84
N VAL A 7 -8.07 2.55 -16.62
CA VAL A 7 -8.81 2.03 -15.47
C VAL A 7 -9.26 3.20 -14.60
N ASP A 8 -10.57 3.40 -14.50
CA ASP A 8 -11.16 4.33 -13.54
C ASP A 8 -11.37 3.62 -12.19
N ALA A 9 -10.41 3.79 -11.28
CA ALA A 9 -10.41 3.16 -9.97
C ALA A 9 -10.74 4.17 -8.87
N ALA A 10 -11.68 3.80 -7.99
CA ALA A 10 -11.90 4.51 -6.73
C ALA A 10 -10.91 4.03 -5.67
N TYR A 11 -10.17 4.97 -5.06
CA TYR A 11 -9.25 4.71 -3.95
C TYR A 11 -9.92 5.03 -2.61
N THR A 12 -9.76 4.17 -1.62
CA THR A 12 -10.34 4.35 -0.29
C THR A 12 -9.40 3.84 0.79
N HIS A 13 -9.40 4.51 1.95
CA HIS A 13 -8.72 4.05 3.16
C HIS A 13 -9.63 3.21 4.06
N ASP A 14 -10.92 3.07 3.74
CA ASP A 14 -11.91 2.34 4.56
C ASP A 14 -11.85 2.74 6.05
N GLY A 15 -11.78 4.06 6.31
CA GLY A 15 -11.72 4.63 7.65
C GLY A 15 -10.37 4.52 8.35
N SER A 16 -9.32 4.00 7.70
CA SER A 16 -7.98 3.88 8.29
C SER A 16 -7.10 5.12 8.14
N ASP A 17 -7.56 6.17 7.43
CA ASP A 17 -6.79 7.38 7.15
C ASP A 17 -6.24 7.99 8.45
N HIS A 18 -4.96 8.37 8.42
CA HIS A 18 -4.31 8.95 9.58
C HIS A 18 -4.94 10.28 10.03
N LYS A 19 -5.60 11.02 9.12
CA LYS A 19 -6.31 12.26 9.47
C LYS A 19 -7.52 12.01 10.37
N ASP A 20 -8.12 10.83 10.30
CA ASP A 20 -9.31 10.50 11.09
C ASP A 20 -8.96 10.20 12.55
N LEU A 21 -7.67 10.03 12.89
CA LEU A 21 -7.16 9.76 14.24
C LEU A 21 -7.84 8.58 14.94
N ARG A 22 -8.31 7.60 14.16
CA ARG A 22 -8.98 6.40 14.64
C ARG A 22 -7.98 5.32 15.02
N ASP A 23 -8.21 4.66 16.15
CA ASP A 23 -7.63 3.35 16.41
C ASP A 23 -8.40 2.24 15.67
N ILE A 24 -7.91 1.01 15.77
CA ILE A 24 -8.51 -0.15 15.08
C ILE A 24 -9.94 -0.47 15.55
N THR A 25 -10.28 -0.21 16.81
CA THR A 25 -11.61 -0.50 17.38
C THR A 25 -12.69 0.42 16.81
N GLN A 26 -12.26 1.59 16.31
CA GLN A 26 -13.12 2.57 15.65
C GLN A 26 -13.26 2.35 14.14
N ILE A 27 -12.60 1.32 13.58
CA ILE A 27 -12.69 0.94 12.17
C ILE A 27 -13.56 -0.31 12.05
N SER A 28 -14.66 -0.19 11.31
CA SER A 28 -15.63 -1.28 11.14
C SER A 28 -14.95 -2.55 10.59
N PRO A 29 -14.98 -3.68 11.31
CA PRO A 29 -14.53 -4.95 10.76
C PRO A 29 -15.51 -5.50 9.72
N ASP A 30 -16.79 -5.06 9.73
CA ASP A 30 -17.74 -5.39 8.68
C ASP A 30 -17.41 -4.61 7.40
N LYS A 31 -17.04 -5.36 6.36
CA LYS A 31 -16.72 -4.86 5.02
C LYS A 31 -17.85 -5.10 4.01
N SER A 32 -19.04 -5.50 4.46
CA SER A 32 -20.20 -5.87 3.63
C SER A 32 -20.59 -4.80 2.60
N ARG A 33 -20.36 -3.51 2.89
CA ARG A 33 -20.55 -2.39 1.96
C ARG A 33 -19.76 -2.52 0.65
N TYR A 34 -18.68 -3.32 0.64
CA TYR A 34 -17.83 -3.57 -0.52
C TYR A 34 -18.15 -4.89 -1.25
N LYS A 35 -19.10 -5.68 -0.74
CA LYS A 35 -19.38 -7.04 -1.23
C LYS A 35 -19.71 -7.11 -2.72
N ARG A 36 -20.33 -6.07 -3.28
CA ARG A 36 -20.77 -6.04 -4.70
C ARG A 36 -19.71 -5.48 -5.64
N GLN A 37 -18.69 -4.83 -5.11
CA GLN A 37 -17.61 -4.17 -5.84
C GLN A 37 -16.55 -5.19 -6.28
N ARG A 38 -15.69 -4.77 -7.21
CA ARG A 38 -14.45 -5.48 -7.55
C ARG A 38 -13.31 -4.81 -6.80
N ILE A 39 -12.62 -5.56 -5.95
CA ILE A 39 -11.67 -5.01 -4.98
C ILE A 39 -10.27 -5.52 -5.30
N LEU A 40 -9.34 -4.60 -5.53
CA LEU A 40 -7.91 -4.89 -5.50
C LEU A 40 -7.36 -4.38 -4.18
N PHE A 41 -6.94 -5.28 -3.29
CA PHE A 41 -6.40 -4.91 -1.97
C PHE A 41 -4.88 -4.95 -2.02
N LEU A 42 -4.26 -3.76 -1.99
CA LEU A 42 -2.81 -3.61 -1.97
C LEU A 42 -2.29 -3.70 -0.53
N THR A 43 -1.46 -4.71 -0.28
CA THR A 43 -0.70 -4.88 0.95
C THR A 43 0.73 -4.42 0.76
N ARG A 44 1.39 -4.11 1.88
CA ARG A 44 2.81 -3.81 1.97
C ARG A 44 3.29 -4.28 3.34
N ASP A 45 4.59 -4.53 3.51
CA ASP A 45 5.18 -4.79 4.82
C ASP A 45 4.69 -3.73 5.84
N PRO A 46 4.07 -4.15 6.96
CA PRO A 46 3.54 -3.23 7.96
C PRO A 46 4.59 -2.27 8.54
N ARG A 47 5.87 -2.66 8.59
CA ARG A 47 6.98 -1.82 9.10
C ARG A 47 7.28 -0.69 8.13
N ASP A 48 7.43 -1.00 6.84
CA ASP A 48 7.58 0.01 5.79
C ASP A 48 6.36 0.94 5.72
N THR A 49 5.16 0.38 5.92
CA THR A 49 3.91 1.14 5.95
C THR A 49 3.88 2.10 7.12
N ALA A 50 4.30 1.67 8.32
CA ALA A 50 4.36 2.53 9.51
C ALA A 50 5.35 3.68 9.34
N VAL A 51 6.55 3.42 8.79
CA VAL A 51 7.53 4.47 8.47
C VAL A 51 7.00 5.42 7.41
N SER A 52 6.34 4.93 6.36
CA SER A 52 5.67 5.79 5.39
C SER A 52 4.55 6.62 6.02
N GLY A 53 3.82 6.06 6.98
CA GLY A 53 2.77 6.73 7.76
C GLY A 53 3.34 7.87 8.60
N TYR A 54 4.47 7.66 9.27
CA TYR A 54 5.15 8.69 10.06
C TYR A 54 5.40 9.98 9.27
N PHE A 55 5.95 9.88 8.06
CA PHE A 55 6.20 11.03 7.19
C PHE A 55 4.89 11.64 6.66
N GLN A 56 3.91 10.82 6.32
CA GLN A 56 2.59 11.31 5.92
C GLN A 56 1.93 12.15 7.04
N VAL A 57 2.01 11.69 8.29
CA VAL A 57 1.44 12.33 9.47
C VAL A 57 2.18 13.64 9.80
N ASN A 58 3.50 13.58 10.00
CA ASN A 58 4.29 14.73 10.44
C ASN A 58 4.53 15.74 9.33
N LYS A 59 4.93 15.29 8.12
CA LYS A 59 5.40 16.19 7.06
C LYS A 59 4.29 16.66 6.13
N ARG A 60 3.17 15.95 6.04
CA ARG A 60 2.07 16.30 5.10
C ARG A 60 0.79 16.70 5.81
N HIS A 61 0.42 16.02 6.90
CA HIS A 61 -0.79 16.38 7.65
C HIS A 61 -0.53 17.46 8.70
N GLY A 62 0.73 17.64 9.13
CA GLY A 62 1.06 18.55 10.21
C GLY A 62 0.48 18.07 11.55
N LEU A 63 0.28 16.76 11.67
CA LEU A 63 -0.11 16.10 12.90
C LEU A 63 1.18 15.71 13.60
N GLU A 64 1.48 16.30 14.75
CA GLU A 64 2.70 15.98 15.51
C GLU A 64 2.56 14.57 16.10
N ALA A 65 3.25 13.59 15.51
CA ALA A 65 3.19 12.19 15.96
C ALA A 65 4.28 11.85 16.98
N GLY A 66 5.05 12.85 17.43
CA GLY A 66 6.28 12.67 18.20
C GLY A 66 7.40 12.03 17.35
N PRO A 67 8.48 11.53 17.99
CA PRO A 67 9.51 10.72 17.36
C PRO A 67 8.94 9.49 16.62
N ILE A 68 9.70 8.97 15.65
CA ILE A 68 9.25 7.81 14.84
C ILE A 68 8.94 6.58 15.69
N GLY A 69 9.71 6.34 16.76
CA GLY A 69 9.49 5.27 17.73
C GLY A 69 8.10 5.34 18.40
N ASP A 70 7.63 6.55 18.73
CA ASP A 70 6.31 6.74 19.33
C ASP A 70 5.21 6.53 18.29
N CYS A 71 5.44 7.01 17.07
CA CYS A 71 4.49 6.87 15.97
C CYS A 71 4.26 5.39 15.59
N ILE A 72 5.31 4.56 15.54
CA ILE A 72 5.15 3.12 15.22
C ILE A 72 4.43 2.33 16.31
N ARG A 73 4.44 2.83 17.56
CA ARG A 73 3.75 2.27 18.73
C ARG A 73 2.35 2.85 18.92
N SER A 74 1.99 3.89 18.18
CA SER A 74 0.72 4.57 18.33
C SER A 74 -0.47 3.67 17.93
N PRO A 75 -1.56 3.59 18.72
CA PRO A 75 -2.76 2.88 18.32
C PRO A 75 -3.46 3.50 17.10
N LYS A 76 -3.14 4.75 16.76
CA LYS A 76 -3.76 5.52 15.66
C LYS A 76 -2.96 5.50 14.36
N HIS A 77 -1.66 5.20 14.43
CA HIS A 77 -0.74 5.29 13.28
C HIS A 77 0.18 4.08 13.12
N GLY A 78 0.38 3.31 14.18
CA GLY A 78 1.45 2.33 14.31
C GLY A 78 1.19 1.00 13.63
N VAL A 79 2.20 0.13 13.77
CA VAL A 79 2.28 -1.17 13.08
C VAL A 79 1.12 -2.10 13.46
N GLU A 80 0.66 -2.07 14.71
CA GLU A 80 -0.46 -2.92 15.17
C GLU A 80 -1.77 -2.55 14.47
N LYS A 81 -2.08 -1.26 14.34
CA LYS A 81 -3.27 -0.79 13.60
C LYS A 81 -3.21 -1.24 12.14
N ILE A 82 -2.06 -1.08 11.50
CA ILE A 82 -1.85 -1.47 10.10
C ILE A 82 -2.05 -2.98 9.93
N ALA A 83 -1.41 -3.78 10.77
CA ALA A 83 -1.53 -5.24 10.73
C ALA A 83 -2.98 -5.68 10.95
N LEU A 84 -3.64 -5.19 12.00
CA LEU A 84 -5.02 -5.55 12.29
C LEU A 84 -6.00 -5.10 11.21
N PHE A 85 -5.78 -3.93 10.58
CA PHE A 85 -6.57 -3.49 9.43
C PHE A 85 -6.46 -4.46 8.25
N ASN A 86 -5.25 -4.90 7.91
CA ASN A 86 -5.03 -5.90 6.88
C ASN A 86 -5.73 -7.23 7.24
N LEU A 87 -5.62 -7.66 8.50
CA LEU A 87 -6.26 -8.88 8.98
C LEU A 87 -7.80 -8.83 8.92
N GLN A 88 -8.42 -7.66 9.15
CA GLN A 88 -9.85 -7.46 8.93
C GLN A 88 -10.23 -7.69 7.45
N TRP A 89 -9.43 -7.16 6.52
CA TRP A 89 -9.64 -7.33 5.08
C TRP A 89 -9.42 -8.77 4.61
N PHE A 90 -8.41 -9.47 5.15
CA PHE A 90 -8.19 -10.89 4.85
C PHE A 90 -9.36 -11.76 5.30
N ALA A 91 -9.90 -11.51 6.49
CA ALA A 91 -11.09 -12.19 6.97
C ALA A 91 -12.30 -11.92 6.07
N ALA A 92 -12.48 -10.67 5.63
CA ALA A 92 -13.59 -10.28 4.77
C ALA A 92 -13.48 -10.78 3.32
N ALA A 93 -12.26 -11.08 2.84
CA ALA A 93 -12.00 -11.46 1.45
C ALA A 93 -12.87 -12.63 0.96
N SER A 94 -13.04 -13.65 1.80
CA SER A 94 -13.86 -14.84 1.49
C SER A 94 -15.35 -14.55 1.31
N HIS A 95 -15.81 -13.38 1.72
CA HIS A 95 -17.20 -12.94 1.57
C HIS A 95 -17.41 -11.94 0.44
N MET A 96 -16.33 -11.53 -0.24
CA MET A 96 -16.39 -10.60 -1.37
C MET A 96 -16.75 -11.32 -2.66
N ARG A 97 -17.59 -10.69 -3.49
CA ARG A 97 -17.93 -11.25 -4.81
C ARG A 97 -16.71 -11.35 -5.71
N LYS A 98 -15.81 -10.36 -5.66
CA LYS A 98 -14.59 -10.34 -6.44
C LYS A 98 -13.51 -9.51 -5.76
N ILE A 99 -12.51 -10.18 -5.20
CA ILE A 99 -11.33 -9.57 -4.57
C ILE A 99 -10.05 -10.23 -5.09
N ALA A 100 -8.98 -9.45 -5.19
CA ALA A 100 -7.62 -9.96 -5.32
C ALA A 100 -6.68 -9.20 -4.39
N LEU A 101 -5.75 -9.90 -3.77
CA LEU A 101 -4.68 -9.34 -2.94
C LEU A 101 -3.42 -9.14 -3.78
N LEU A 102 -2.79 -7.98 -3.66
CA LEU A 102 -1.57 -7.59 -4.37
C LEU A 102 -0.53 -7.13 -3.34
N ARG A 103 0.75 -7.46 -3.51
CA ARG A 103 1.83 -6.94 -2.64
C ARG A 103 2.56 -5.81 -3.35
N TYR A 104 2.83 -4.73 -2.63
CA TYR A 104 3.65 -3.63 -3.14
C TYR A 104 5.05 -4.13 -3.54
N GLU A 105 5.58 -5.09 -2.80
CA GLU A 105 6.85 -5.74 -3.04
C GLU A 105 6.87 -6.50 -4.37
N ASP A 106 5.75 -7.11 -4.77
CA ASP A 106 5.63 -7.77 -6.07
C ASP A 106 5.59 -6.75 -7.21
N VAL A 107 4.87 -5.64 -7.03
CA VAL A 107 4.84 -4.53 -8.01
C VAL A 107 6.24 -3.95 -8.23
N GLN A 108 7.04 -3.84 -7.17
CA GLN A 108 8.42 -3.37 -7.26
C GLN A 108 9.35 -4.39 -7.91
N ARG A 109 9.14 -5.69 -7.65
CA ARG A 109 9.95 -6.76 -8.25
C ARG A 109 9.72 -6.88 -9.75
N ASP A 110 8.47 -6.92 -10.18
CA ASP A 110 8.10 -6.91 -11.59
C ASP A 110 6.82 -6.11 -11.81
N THR A 111 6.99 -4.87 -12.24
CA THR A 111 5.86 -3.97 -12.51
C THR A 111 5.05 -4.45 -13.72
N ASN A 112 5.70 -5.00 -14.74
CA ASN A 112 5.00 -5.43 -15.95
C ASN A 112 4.06 -6.60 -15.64
N ASP A 113 4.57 -7.60 -14.92
CA ASP A 113 3.74 -8.75 -14.56
C ASP A 113 2.60 -8.35 -13.61
N ALA A 114 2.87 -7.50 -12.62
CA ALA A 114 1.82 -6.97 -11.75
C ALA A 114 0.72 -6.24 -12.55
N LEU A 115 1.08 -5.41 -13.53
CA LEU A 115 0.11 -4.72 -14.39
C LEU A 115 -0.71 -5.71 -15.24
N ARG A 116 -0.07 -6.72 -15.85
CA ARG A 116 -0.79 -7.78 -16.59
C ARG A 116 -1.79 -8.51 -15.70
N SER A 117 -1.37 -8.88 -14.50
CA SER A 117 -2.20 -9.57 -13.52
C SER A 117 -3.38 -8.72 -13.07
N ILE A 118 -3.17 -7.41 -12.85
CA ILE A 118 -4.24 -6.46 -12.58
C ILE A 118 -5.23 -6.41 -13.75
N GLY A 119 -4.76 -6.29 -14.99
CA GLY A 119 -5.63 -6.27 -16.18
C GLY A 119 -6.51 -7.54 -16.29
N LYS A 120 -5.90 -8.72 -16.09
CA LYS A 120 -6.62 -10.01 -16.04
C LYS A 120 -7.67 -10.03 -14.91
N PHE A 121 -7.30 -9.60 -13.71
CA PHE A 121 -8.23 -9.50 -12.57
C PHE A 121 -9.40 -8.56 -12.87
N LEU A 122 -9.13 -7.42 -13.52
CA LEU A 122 -10.12 -6.44 -13.96
C LEU A 122 -10.97 -6.94 -15.14
N GLY A 123 -10.61 -8.05 -15.78
CA GLY A 123 -11.31 -8.55 -16.97
C GLY A 123 -11.11 -7.64 -18.18
N LYS A 124 -10.03 -6.85 -18.15
CA LYS A 124 -9.59 -5.94 -19.20
C LYS A 124 -8.07 -6.13 -19.32
N PRO A 125 -7.60 -7.17 -20.03
CA PRO A 125 -6.18 -7.30 -20.34
C PRO A 125 -5.69 -6.02 -21.02
N PHE A 126 -4.52 -5.56 -20.59
CA PHE A 126 -3.89 -4.36 -21.16
C PHE A 126 -3.05 -4.74 -22.37
N ASP A 127 -2.87 -3.81 -23.28
CA ASP A 127 -1.93 -3.98 -24.39
C ASP A 127 -0.48 -4.00 -23.85
N GLU A 128 0.35 -4.90 -24.38
CA GLU A 128 1.71 -5.11 -23.87
C GLU A 128 2.60 -3.87 -24.07
N SER A 129 2.40 -3.10 -25.14
CA SER A 129 3.14 -1.85 -25.33
C SER A 129 2.74 -0.81 -24.30
N GLN A 130 1.45 -0.71 -23.98
CA GLN A 130 0.95 0.19 -22.93
C GLN A 130 1.46 -0.22 -21.54
N VAL A 131 1.55 -1.52 -21.25
CA VAL A 131 2.12 -2.02 -19.99
C VAL A 131 3.59 -1.60 -19.85
N ALA A 132 4.39 -1.85 -20.89
CA ALA A 132 5.82 -1.48 -20.88
C ALA A 132 6.01 0.04 -20.76
N ASP A 133 5.25 0.82 -21.50
CA ASP A 133 5.31 2.29 -21.47
C ASP A 133 4.93 2.84 -20.10
N VAL A 134 3.88 2.30 -19.47
CA VAL A 134 3.46 2.71 -18.12
C VAL A 134 4.49 2.29 -17.08
N ALA A 135 5.06 1.09 -17.17
CA ALA A 135 6.11 0.64 -16.25
C ALA A 135 7.34 1.57 -16.30
N VAL A 136 7.75 2.00 -17.50
CA VAL A 136 8.89 2.92 -17.67
C VAL A 136 8.53 4.35 -17.22
N SER A 137 7.44 4.90 -17.73
CA SER A 137 7.02 6.30 -17.48
C SER A 137 6.58 6.54 -16.04
N ARG A 138 6.18 5.49 -15.33
CA ARG A 138 5.76 5.53 -13.92
C ARG A 138 6.71 4.76 -13.01
N SER A 139 7.96 4.58 -13.43
CA SER A 139 9.06 4.20 -12.54
C SER A 139 9.26 5.24 -11.43
N PHE A 140 9.85 4.83 -10.31
CA PHE A 140 10.04 5.69 -9.13
C PHE A 140 10.65 7.06 -9.48
N LYS A 141 11.77 7.06 -10.23
CA LYS A 141 12.46 8.29 -10.64
C LYS A 141 11.57 9.21 -11.48
N ARG A 142 10.80 8.64 -12.41
CA ARG A 142 9.88 9.41 -13.27
C ARG A 142 8.71 9.97 -12.47
N MET A 143 8.12 9.17 -11.58
CA MET A 143 7.07 9.65 -10.69
C MET A 143 7.55 10.75 -9.75
N GLN A 144 8.78 10.66 -9.24
CA GLN A 144 9.37 11.70 -8.41
C GLN A 144 9.57 13.00 -9.20
N GLN A 145 10.05 12.91 -10.44
CA GLN A 145 10.15 14.07 -11.35
C GLN A 145 8.77 14.67 -11.65
N SER A 146 7.76 13.83 -11.87
CA SER A 146 6.36 14.25 -12.06
C SER A 146 5.75 14.92 -10.82
N GLU A 147 6.15 14.51 -9.62
CA GLU A 147 5.74 15.17 -8.37
C GLU A 147 6.42 16.54 -8.24
N ILE A 148 7.73 16.61 -8.46
CA ILE A 148 8.53 17.84 -8.42
C ILE A 148 8.03 18.87 -9.44
N SER A 149 7.69 18.44 -10.66
CA SER A 149 7.20 19.33 -11.71
C SER A 149 5.75 19.80 -11.50
N GLY A 150 5.04 19.21 -10.54
CA GLY A 150 3.63 19.49 -10.29
C GLY A 150 2.65 18.73 -11.19
N GLU A 151 3.11 17.87 -12.11
CA GLU A 151 2.25 17.06 -12.99
C GLU A 151 1.26 16.22 -12.17
N LEU A 152 1.74 15.51 -11.15
CA LEU A 152 0.86 14.70 -10.30
C LEU A 152 -0.13 15.54 -9.51
N GLY A 153 0.27 16.74 -9.10
CA GLY A 153 -0.60 17.68 -8.41
C GLY A 153 -1.72 18.22 -9.29
N ALA A 154 -1.41 18.57 -10.54
CA ALA A 154 -2.40 19.00 -11.52
C ALA A 154 -3.39 17.88 -11.85
N ARG A 155 -2.89 16.64 -11.96
CA ARG A 155 -3.70 15.48 -12.36
C ARG A 155 -4.55 14.90 -11.25
N TYR A 156 -4.04 14.83 -10.02
CA TYR A 156 -4.69 14.13 -8.89
C TYR A 156 -5.02 15.07 -7.72
N GLY A 157 -4.87 16.38 -7.93
CA GLY A 157 -5.05 17.42 -6.93
C GLY A 157 -3.93 17.46 -5.88
N GLY A 158 -4.13 18.27 -4.84
CA GLY A 158 -3.14 18.49 -3.76
C GLY A 158 -2.74 17.25 -2.96
N ARG A 159 -3.38 16.08 -3.20
CA ARG A 159 -3.02 14.80 -2.55
C ARG A 159 -1.65 14.29 -2.97
N LEU A 160 -1.18 14.64 -4.17
CA LEU A 160 0.13 14.25 -4.71
C LEU A 160 1.03 15.48 -4.93
N GLN A 161 0.84 16.54 -4.15
CA GLN A 161 1.78 17.66 -4.04
C GLN A 161 2.56 17.55 -2.73
N PRO A 162 3.87 17.83 -2.73
CA PRO A 162 4.63 17.93 -1.49
C PRO A 162 4.10 19.10 -0.67
N ARG A 163 4.12 18.97 0.67
CA ARG A 163 3.74 20.10 1.54
C ARG A 163 4.87 21.12 1.63
N ASN A 164 6.11 20.67 1.57
CA ASN A 164 7.31 21.50 1.58
C ASN A 164 8.26 21.02 0.46
N PRO A 165 8.33 21.70 -0.69
CA PRO A 165 9.21 21.31 -1.80
C PRO A 165 10.69 21.21 -1.43
N ASP A 166 11.14 21.90 -0.39
CA ASP A 166 12.54 21.90 0.08
C ASP A 166 12.85 20.74 1.06
N ASP A 167 11.82 19.99 1.50
CA ASP A 167 11.97 18.81 2.35
C ASP A 167 11.62 17.55 1.54
N PRO A 168 12.62 16.74 1.10
CA PRO A 168 12.40 15.49 0.38
C PRO A 168 11.47 14.52 1.12
N GLU A 169 11.42 14.57 2.44
CA GLU A 169 10.58 13.70 3.27
C GLU A 169 9.10 14.14 3.27
N SER A 170 8.77 15.31 2.70
CA SER A 170 7.40 15.79 2.51
C SER A 170 6.74 15.32 1.21
N PHE A 171 7.51 14.72 0.30
CA PHE A 171 7.05 14.17 -0.97
C PHE A 171 6.30 12.85 -0.75
N LYS A 172 5.33 12.56 -1.62
CA LYS A 172 4.64 11.26 -1.65
C LYS A 172 5.54 10.19 -2.27
N VAL A 173 6.30 10.54 -3.30
CA VAL A 173 7.27 9.69 -3.99
C VAL A 173 8.66 9.90 -3.37
N ARG A 174 8.79 9.42 -2.12
CA ARG A 174 9.91 9.73 -1.23
C ARG A 174 11.15 8.85 -1.42
N LYS A 175 10.97 7.52 -1.31
CA LYS A 175 12.08 6.53 -1.41
C LYS A 175 11.83 5.37 -2.35
N GLY A 176 10.59 4.86 -2.42
CA GLY A 176 10.25 3.72 -3.28
C GLY A 176 11.10 2.48 -3.00
N LYS A 177 11.49 2.26 -1.74
CA LYS A 177 12.35 1.16 -1.32
C LYS A 177 11.55 0.15 -0.50
N VAL A 178 11.75 -1.13 -0.76
CA VAL A 178 11.30 -2.26 0.09
C VAL A 178 12.33 -2.47 1.19
N GLY A 179 11.87 -2.65 2.43
CA GLY A 179 12.75 -2.73 3.60
C GLY A 179 13.38 -1.37 3.96
N GLY A 180 12.75 -0.27 3.54
CA GLY A 180 13.22 1.08 3.86
C GLY A 180 13.07 1.43 5.35
N TYR A 181 12.28 0.66 6.12
CA TYR A 181 12.15 0.85 7.56
C TYR A 181 13.49 0.75 8.31
N LEU A 182 14.44 -0.05 7.83
CA LEU A 182 15.78 -0.18 8.41
C LEU A 182 16.61 1.11 8.33
N ASP A 183 16.26 2.02 7.43
CA ASP A 183 16.95 3.31 7.32
C ASP A 183 16.48 4.31 8.41
N TYR A 184 15.41 3.99 9.15
CA TYR A 184 14.76 4.90 10.11
C TYR A 184 14.56 4.34 11.52
N LEU A 185 14.35 3.03 11.63
CA LEU A 185 14.02 2.38 12.90
C LEU A 185 15.29 1.90 13.60
N SER A 186 15.36 2.11 14.92
CA SER A 186 16.37 1.49 15.76
C SER A 186 16.17 -0.03 15.84
N ALA A 187 17.16 -0.76 16.36
CA ALA A 187 17.01 -2.20 16.60
C ALA A 187 15.82 -2.51 17.51
N ASP A 188 15.63 -1.73 18.58
CA ASP A 188 14.52 -1.88 19.53
C ASP A 188 13.16 -1.60 18.89
N ASP A 189 13.10 -0.65 17.95
CA ASP A 189 11.89 -0.36 17.17
C ASP A 189 11.54 -1.50 16.22
N VAL A 190 12.53 -2.10 15.56
CA VAL A 190 12.35 -3.27 14.70
C VAL A 190 11.89 -4.47 15.52
N THR A 191 12.54 -4.76 16.65
CA THR A 191 12.13 -5.83 17.57
C THR A 191 10.70 -5.63 18.05
N PHE A 192 10.32 -4.42 18.46
CA PHE A 192 8.93 -4.14 18.83
C PHE A 192 7.95 -4.47 17.69
N CYS A 193 8.25 -4.07 16.46
CA CYS A 193 7.39 -4.36 15.32
C CYS A 193 7.28 -5.86 15.05
N ASP A 194 8.40 -6.58 15.11
CA ASP A 194 8.46 -8.01 14.88
C ASP A 194 7.67 -8.78 15.96
N ASP A 195 7.76 -8.38 17.22
CA ASP A 195 7.00 -8.94 18.33
C ASP A 195 5.49 -8.74 18.14
N VAL A 196 5.06 -7.55 17.70
CA VAL A 196 3.66 -7.27 17.37
C VAL A 196 3.18 -8.18 16.23
N LEU A 197 3.96 -8.27 15.15
CA LEU A 197 3.58 -9.07 13.97
C LEU A 197 3.55 -10.58 14.29
N ALA A 198 4.48 -11.06 15.12
CA ALA A 198 4.51 -12.42 15.62
C ALA A 198 3.29 -12.72 16.51
N ARG A 199 2.98 -11.86 17.49
CA ARG A 199 1.80 -11.99 18.35
C ARG A 199 0.49 -12.06 17.58
N LEU A 200 0.42 -11.41 16.41
CA LEU A 200 -0.76 -11.40 15.54
C LEU A 200 -0.80 -12.55 14.52
N ASP A 201 0.20 -13.44 14.53
CA ASP A 201 0.44 -14.44 13.48
C ASP A 201 0.38 -13.84 12.07
N TYR A 202 0.85 -12.59 11.92
CA TYR A 202 0.53 -11.76 10.76
C TYR A 202 1.02 -12.41 9.45
N TRP A 203 2.26 -12.89 9.42
CA TRP A 203 2.87 -13.47 8.23
C TRP A 203 2.17 -14.76 7.79
N LYS A 204 1.86 -15.65 8.75
CA LYS A 204 1.09 -16.87 8.48
C LYS A 204 -0.28 -16.55 7.88
N ARG A 205 -1.01 -15.61 8.47
CA ARG A 205 -2.34 -15.21 8.01
C ARG A 205 -2.31 -14.46 6.68
N LEU A 206 -1.25 -13.70 6.42
CA LEU A 206 -0.99 -13.08 5.13
C LEU A 206 -0.80 -14.15 4.06
N ASP A 207 0.04 -15.16 4.31
CA ASP A 207 0.30 -16.22 3.35
C ASP A 207 -0.95 -17.07 3.06
N GLU A 208 -1.72 -17.43 4.09
CA GLU A 208 -3.02 -18.10 3.92
C GLU A 208 -4.01 -17.27 3.08
N ALA A 209 -4.01 -15.94 3.28
CA ALA A 209 -4.86 -15.03 2.51
C ALA A 209 -4.41 -14.95 1.05
N PHE A 210 -3.10 -14.89 0.79
CA PHE A 210 -2.53 -14.86 -0.55
C PHE A 210 -2.68 -16.18 -1.31
N GLN A 211 -2.58 -17.33 -0.64
CA GLN A 211 -2.87 -18.62 -1.26
C GLN A 211 -4.30 -18.72 -1.78
N ARG A 212 -5.26 -18.09 -1.10
CA ARG A 212 -6.69 -18.16 -1.47
C ARG A 212 -7.13 -17.03 -2.41
N HIS A 213 -6.63 -15.82 -2.16
CA HIS A 213 -7.14 -14.58 -2.75
C HIS A 213 -6.04 -13.74 -3.41
N GLY A 214 -4.80 -14.23 -3.46
CA GLY A 214 -3.70 -13.57 -4.14
C GLY A 214 -3.99 -13.39 -5.62
N ILE A 215 -3.54 -12.26 -6.16
CA ILE A 215 -3.56 -12.06 -7.60
C ILE A 215 -2.60 -13.06 -8.25
N SER A 216 -3.00 -13.69 -9.36
CA SER A 216 -2.15 -14.67 -10.04
C SER A 216 -1.12 -13.98 -10.93
N TYR A 217 0.16 -14.21 -10.65
CA TYR A 217 1.28 -13.74 -11.47
C TYR A 217 1.57 -14.73 -12.61
N VAL A 218 2.35 -14.31 -13.61
CA VAL A 218 2.75 -15.21 -14.71
C VAL A 218 3.69 -16.31 -14.20
N ASP A 219 4.61 -15.97 -13.31
CA ASP A 219 5.59 -16.92 -12.76
C ASP A 219 4.99 -17.96 -11.81
N ASP A 220 3.80 -17.72 -11.25
CA ASP A 220 3.07 -18.70 -10.43
C ASP A 220 2.68 -19.97 -11.23
N ARG A 221 2.74 -19.91 -12.57
CA ARG A 221 2.43 -21.03 -13.47
C ARG A 221 3.67 -21.80 -13.93
N ALA A 222 4.88 -21.36 -13.58
CA ALA A 222 6.12 -22.03 -13.96
C ALA A 222 6.53 -23.16 -12.98
N GLY A 223 5.80 -23.34 -11.88
CA GLY A 223 6.07 -24.33 -10.82
C GLY A 223 5.29 -25.64 -10.91
N VAL A 224 4.71 -25.98 -12.07
CA VAL A 224 4.14 -27.31 -12.33
C VAL A 224 4.69 -27.81 -13.67
N ASN A 225 5.85 -28.46 -13.60
CA ASN A 225 6.30 -29.50 -14.54
C ASN A 225 7.18 -30.47 -13.76
#